data_AF-A0A815AJL0-F1
#
_entry.id   AF-A0A815AJL0-F1
#
_cell.length_a   1.000
_cell.length_b   1.000
_cell.length_c   1.000
_cell.angle_alpha   90.00
_cell.angle_beta   90.00
_cell.angle_gamma   90.00
#
_symmetry.space_group_name_H-M   'P 1'
#
loop_
_entity.id
_entity.type
_entity.pdbx_description
1 polymer ?
#
loop_
_entity_poly.entity_id
_entity_poly.type
_entity_poly.pdbx_seq_one_letter_code
_entity_poly.pdbx_strand_id
1 'polypeptide(L)'
;MDQFKKLYHEYCKTYHVEPNDLLLGEIQKVSGEDNKTKSLNLSSFNIPEAQCSILGKILTHDFIFTSIQLNDCNLSSDALSALLHGLMTNATCKILELKGNGIQGSGTEALSKVLRKNQTIRTLRLEWNQIGSMNSPAFSIFCDALADNKALIDLDLRNNDINHVGASELASALKRNTTLRAIDLRWNNVGLIGGRALLAVCESNATLNELQIIGNNVPDDIMQSIANALSKNTEHRKMHFEHSQNMTVLSRQLQNVHEEKDREITTTLTRMSLQEQAMLKANKSLAEKLKKLQEALDDRKLAFNALSAKYTELEASITVAKQENDDLLNKMKKMEIGHHESVHQIQRDHKQEKDDLIHMQDKLQRDLKESLDVQRRLTEKIHDLERKNEKLQTTVHELHETIAMNDRTHQIKLTSSDDEIQRLKLKHKEDLKDHELVANRDIQRLKEAHTASEQTLKEQLSKLENIRITLEREINSLKSTSSTQKLHHDELLQQEKIRIKNDEEKKQQELEDRLRTLTSLKDELEVIIIREIPGQAIRQ
;
A
#
# COMPACT_ATOMS: atom_id res chain seq x y z
N MET A 1 70.51 -33.72 -58.50
CA MET A 1 71.27 -33.86 -59.76
C MET A 1 72.54 -34.67 -59.54
N ASP A 2 73.43 -34.24 -58.64
CA ASP A 2 74.69 -34.98 -58.35
C ASP A 2 74.46 -36.42 -57.87
N GLN A 3 73.37 -36.69 -57.14
CA GLN A 3 73.00 -38.04 -56.74
C GLN A 3 72.66 -38.94 -57.94
N PHE A 4 71.93 -38.42 -58.95
CA PHE A 4 71.59 -39.19 -60.16
C PHE A 4 72.84 -39.48 -60.99
N LYS A 5 73.72 -38.49 -61.16
CA LYS A 5 75.00 -38.66 -61.86
C LYS A 5 75.90 -39.68 -61.16
N LYS A 6 75.99 -39.63 -59.82
CA LYS A 6 76.74 -40.61 -59.02
C LYS A 6 76.17 -42.02 -59.20
N LEU A 7 74.84 -42.16 -59.11
CA LEU A 7 74.16 -43.44 -59.29
C LEU A 7 74.38 -43.99 -60.70
N TYR A 8 74.35 -43.13 -61.73
CA TYR A 8 74.68 -43.53 -63.10
C TYR A 8 76.09 -44.07 -63.24
N HIS A 9 77.10 -43.36 -62.73
CA HIS A 9 78.48 -43.86 -62.74
C HIS A 9 78.65 -45.17 -61.95
N GLU A 10 77.97 -45.31 -60.81
CA GLU A 10 78.02 -46.52 -59.99
C GLU A 10 77.43 -47.74 -60.72
N TYR A 11 76.28 -47.57 -61.38
CA TYR A 11 75.65 -48.63 -62.16
C TYR A 11 76.48 -48.95 -63.42
N CYS A 12 77.02 -47.95 -64.13
CA CYS A 12 77.96 -48.17 -65.23
C CYS A 12 79.16 -49.02 -64.80
N LYS A 13 79.76 -48.72 -63.64
CA LYS A 13 80.87 -49.51 -63.09
C LYS A 13 80.45 -50.93 -62.73
N THR A 14 79.29 -51.08 -62.08
CA THR A 14 78.73 -52.37 -61.64
C THR A 14 78.43 -53.30 -62.82
N TYR A 15 77.90 -52.75 -63.91
CA TYR A 15 77.54 -53.52 -65.11
C TYR A 15 78.61 -53.52 -66.20
N HIS A 16 79.80 -52.95 -65.92
CA HIS A 16 80.94 -52.89 -66.86
C HIS A 16 80.59 -52.22 -68.20
N VAL A 17 79.80 -51.14 -68.14
CA VAL A 17 79.41 -50.33 -69.29
C VAL A 17 80.06 -48.96 -69.19
N GLU A 18 80.70 -48.50 -70.26
CA GLU A 18 81.30 -47.16 -70.29
C GLU A 18 80.21 -46.07 -70.17
N PRO A 19 80.37 -45.10 -69.25
CA PRO A 19 79.45 -43.98 -69.11
C PRO A 19 79.35 -43.17 -70.40
N ASN A 20 78.13 -42.79 -70.78
CA ASN A 20 77.93 -41.91 -71.94
C ASN A 20 78.13 -40.45 -71.55
N ASP A 21 79.17 -39.82 -72.08
CA ASP A 21 79.47 -38.40 -71.80
C ASP A 21 78.35 -37.45 -72.26
N LEU A 22 77.59 -37.82 -73.31
CA LEU A 22 76.45 -37.02 -73.80
C LEU A 22 75.28 -37.07 -72.81
N LEU A 23 74.96 -38.26 -72.29
CA LEU A 23 73.94 -38.42 -71.24
C LEU A 23 74.31 -37.64 -69.98
N LEU A 24 75.58 -37.70 -69.58
CA LEU A 24 76.12 -36.94 -68.45
C LEU A 24 76.04 -35.43 -68.68
N GLY A 25 76.27 -34.98 -69.91
CA GLY A 25 76.10 -33.59 -70.34
C GLY A 25 74.66 -33.10 -70.20
N GLU A 26 73.69 -33.90 -70.64
CA GLU A 26 72.26 -33.56 -70.50
C GLU A 26 71.79 -33.55 -69.05
N ILE A 27 72.26 -34.51 -68.22
CA ILE A 27 71.99 -34.51 -66.77
C ILE A 27 72.56 -33.23 -66.12
N GLN A 28 73.70 -32.72 -66.59
CA GLN A 28 74.33 -31.51 -66.07
C GLN A 28 73.62 -30.23 -66.51
N LYS A 29 73.05 -30.16 -67.72
CA LYS A 29 72.28 -28.99 -68.18
C LYS A 29 71.04 -28.71 -67.32
N VAL A 30 70.48 -29.74 -66.69
CA VAL A 30 69.29 -29.63 -65.84
C VAL A 30 69.60 -29.04 -64.45
N SER A 31 70.88 -28.78 -64.10
CA SER A 31 71.26 -28.18 -62.81
C SER A 31 71.16 -26.65 -62.74
N GLY A 32 70.73 -25.96 -63.80
CA GLY A 32 70.48 -24.51 -63.78
C GLY A 32 69.18 -24.12 -63.09
N GLU A 33 69.19 -23.04 -62.30
CA GLU A 33 68.07 -22.57 -61.46
C GLU A 33 66.77 -22.22 -62.22
N ASP A 34 66.82 -22.10 -63.55
CA ASP A 34 65.68 -21.63 -64.38
C ASP A 34 64.78 -22.73 -64.97
N ASN A 35 65.06 -24.02 -64.77
CA ASN A 35 64.26 -25.06 -65.41
C ASN A 35 63.02 -25.42 -64.58
N LYS A 36 61.90 -24.71 -64.81
CA LYS A 36 60.58 -24.97 -64.21
C LYS A 36 60.11 -26.42 -64.37
N THR A 37 60.60 -27.13 -65.38
CA THR A 37 60.39 -28.58 -65.58
C THR A 37 61.73 -29.30 -65.51
N LYS A 38 61.92 -30.18 -64.51
CA LYS A 38 63.09 -31.06 -64.45
C LYS A 38 62.96 -32.10 -65.58
N SER A 39 63.45 -31.77 -66.76
CA SER A 39 63.30 -32.56 -67.99
C SER A 39 64.62 -33.20 -68.40
N LEU A 40 64.66 -34.53 -68.53
CA LEU A 40 65.79 -35.25 -69.12
C LEU A 40 65.54 -35.40 -70.62
N ASN A 41 66.24 -34.60 -71.43
CA ASN A 41 66.12 -34.68 -72.88
C ASN A 41 67.27 -35.48 -73.47
N LEU A 42 66.93 -36.63 -74.05
CA LEU A 42 67.86 -37.53 -74.71
C LEU A 42 67.49 -37.77 -76.18
N SER A 43 66.68 -36.87 -76.74
CA SER A 43 66.19 -36.98 -78.11
C SER A 43 67.35 -36.99 -79.11
N SER A 44 67.19 -37.77 -80.18
CA SER A 44 68.15 -37.95 -81.28
C SER A 44 69.49 -38.60 -80.89
N PHE A 45 69.66 -39.02 -79.63
CA PHE A 45 70.80 -39.85 -79.24
C PHE A 45 70.50 -41.32 -79.50
N ASN A 46 71.41 -41.99 -80.21
CA ASN A 46 71.41 -43.45 -80.30
C ASN A 46 72.00 -44.01 -79.00
N ILE A 47 71.13 -44.43 -78.09
CA ILE A 47 71.54 -44.96 -76.78
C ILE A 47 71.68 -46.49 -76.90
N PRO A 48 72.88 -47.05 -76.71
CA PRO A 48 73.10 -48.49 -76.68
C PRO A 48 72.20 -49.18 -75.65
N GLU A 49 71.74 -50.39 -75.96
CA GLU A 49 70.85 -51.16 -75.10
C GLU A 49 71.36 -51.32 -73.66
N ALA A 50 72.67 -51.55 -73.49
CA ALA A 50 73.30 -51.65 -72.18
C ALA A 50 73.12 -50.37 -71.33
N GLN A 51 73.21 -49.20 -71.97
CA GLN A 51 72.99 -47.91 -71.32
C GLN A 51 71.49 -47.66 -71.04
N CYS A 52 70.59 -48.09 -71.94
CA CYS A 52 69.15 -48.08 -71.71
C CYS A 52 68.75 -48.93 -70.50
N SER A 53 69.36 -50.10 -70.31
CA SER A 53 69.12 -50.96 -69.16
C SER A 53 69.58 -50.33 -67.84
N ILE A 54 70.74 -49.67 -67.84
CA ILE A 54 71.22 -48.91 -66.69
C ILE A 54 70.29 -47.74 -66.40
N LEU A 55 69.92 -46.97 -67.43
CA LEU A 55 69.05 -45.81 -67.28
C LEU A 55 67.67 -46.21 -66.74
N GLY A 56 67.09 -47.32 -67.23
CA GLY A 56 65.86 -47.89 -66.69
C GLY A 56 65.96 -48.16 -65.18
N LYS A 57 67.02 -48.85 -64.73
CA LYS A 57 67.20 -49.16 -63.29
C LYS A 57 67.35 -47.92 -62.41
N ILE A 58 67.99 -46.88 -62.93
CA ILE A 58 68.17 -45.61 -62.22
C ILE A 58 66.85 -44.85 -62.15
N LEU A 59 66.10 -44.82 -63.25
CA LEU A 59 64.79 -44.18 -63.32
C LEU A 59 63.78 -44.78 -62.33
N THR A 60 63.93 -46.06 -61.95
CA THR A 60 63.11 -46.68 -60.89
C THR A 60 63.13 -45.88 -59.58
N HIS A 61 64.29 -45.35 -59.21
CA HIS A 61 64.52 -44.62 -57.94
C HIS A 61 64.70 -43.12 -58.17
N ASP A 62 64.33 -42.63 -59.36
CA ASP A 62 64.51 -41.23 -59.68
C ASP A 62 63.39 -40.37 -59.05
N PHE A 63 63.81 -39.35 -58.30
CA PHE A 63 62.93 -38.37 -57.69
C PHE A 63 63.05 -36.98 -58.33
N ILE A 64 63.77 -36.89 -59.44
CA ILE A 64 64.18 -35.61 -60.02
C ILE A 64 63.38 -35.30 -61.26
N PHE A 65 63.35 -36.18 -62.25
CA PHE A 65 62.87 -35.87 -63.57
C PHE A 65 61.35 -36.04 -63.67
N THR A 66 60.69 -34.94 -63.98
CA THR A 66 59.24 -34.88 -64.22
C THR A 66 58.87 -35.08 -65.69
N SER A 67 59.85 -34.94 -66.59
CA SER A 67 59.69 -35.16 -68.02
C SER A 67 60.90 -35.91 -68.56
N ILE A 68 60.66 -36.92 -69.39
CA ILE A 68 61.70 -37.71 -70.05
C ILE A 68 61.39 -37.70 -71.55
N GLN A 69 62.33 -37.21 -72.34
CA GLN A 69 62.21 -37.11 -73.78
C GLN A 69 63.23 -38.02 -74.43
N LEU A 70 62.73 -38.98 -75.20
CA LEU A 70 63.50 -40.02 -75.88
C LEU A 70 63.06 -40.07 -77.36
N ASN A 71 62.91 -38.90 -77.98
CA ASN A 71 62.40 -38.81 -79.35
C ASN A 71 63.50 -39.17 -80.34
N ASP A 72 63.19 -39.93 -81.38
CA ASP A 72 64.11 -40.29 -82.48
C ASP A 72 65.42 -40.95 -81.98
N CYS A 73 65.33 -41.77 -80.93
CA CYS A 73 66.48 -42.46 -80.32
C CYS A 73 66.80 -43.83 -80.95
N ASN A 74 65.99 -44.28 -81.92
CA ASN A 74 66.10 -45.60 -82.55
C ASN A 74 66.20 -46.75 -81.52
N LEU A 75 65.37 -46.69 -80.49
CA LEU A 75 65.37 -47.68 -79.41
C LEU A 75 64.91 -49.05 -79.92
N SER A 76 65.76 -50.08 -79.79
CA SER A 76 65.32 -51.46 -80.00
C SER A 76 64.20 -51.82 -79.01
N SER A 77 63.38 -52.83 -79.33
CA SER A 77 62.31 -53.27 -78.42
C SER A 77 62.83 -53.67 -77.04
N ASP A 78 64.02 -54.27 -76.97
CA ASP A 78 64.65 -54.68 -75.71
C ASP A 78 65.17 -53.48 -74.92
N ALA A 79 65.82 -52.52 -75.61
CA ALA A 79 66.26 -51.26 -75.00
C ALA A 79 65.08 -50.46 -74.43
N LEU A 80 64.00 -50.34 -75.21
CA LEU A 80 62.76 -49.70 -74.78
C LEU A 80 62.13 -50.43 -73.60
N SER A 81 62.03 -51.76 -73.66
CA SER A 81 61.47 -52.57 -72.58
C SER A 81 62.26 -52.36 -71.27
N ALA A 82 63.58 -52.30 -71.35
CA ALA A 82 64.44 -52.06 -70.18
C ALA A 82 64.23 -50.66 -69.58
N LEU A 83 64.10 -49.62 -70.41
CA LEU A 83 63.78 -48.26 -69.96
C LEU A 83 62.41 -48.18 -69.29
N LEU A 84 61.41 -48.74 -69.97
CA LEU A 84 60.01 -48.74 -69.52
C LEU A 84 59.82 -49.54 -68.23
N HIS A 85 60.61 -50.60 -68.01
CA HIS A 85 60.56 -51.38 -66.78
C HIS A 85 60.80 -50.52 -65.53
N GLY A 86 61.79 -49.62 -65.59
CA GLY A 86 62.04 -48.68 -64.49
C GLY A 86 60.92 -47.66 -64.27
N LEU A 87 60.29 -47.23 -65.37
CA LEU A 87 59.18 -46.29 -65.31
C LEU A 87 57.89 -46.90 -64.76
N MET A 88 57.76 -48.23 -64.68
CA MET A 88 56.55 -48.87 -64.13
C MET A 88 56.29 -48.47 -62.67
N THR A 89 57.33 -48.28 -61.87
CA THR A 89 57.24 -47.91 -60.45
C THR A 89 57.70 -46.47 -60.17
N ASN A 90 58.17 -45.75 -61.19
CA ASN A 90 58.62 -44.38 -61.03
C ASN A 90 57.45 -43.48 -60.61
N ALA A 91 57.65 -42.71 -59.53
CA ALA A 91 56.62 -41.89 -58.93
C ALA A 91 56.67 -40.40 -59.34
N THR A 92 57.60 -40.01 -60.21
CA THR A 92 57.96 -38.60 -60.45
C THR A 92 57.75 -38.13 -61.89
N CYS A 93 57.98 -39.01 -62.86
CA CYS A 93 57.80 -38.75 -64.28
C CYS A 93 56.31 -38.55 -64.60
N LYS A 94 55.98 -37.38 -65.15
CA LYS A 94 54.64 -37.00 -65.58
C LYS A 94 54.50 -36.94 -67.09
N ILE A 95 55.60 -36.71 -67.81
CA ILE A 95 55.61 -36.54 -69.27
C ILE A 95 56.64 -37.52 -69.85
N LEU A 96 56.17 -38.44 -70.69
CA LEU A 96 57.04 -39.36 -71.42
C LEU A 96 56.86 -39.12 -72.92
N GLU A 97 57.96 -38.80 -73.60
CA GLU A 97 57.99 -38.62 -75.05
C GLU A 97 58.87 -39.66 -75.71
N LEU A 98 58.29 -40.39 -76.66
CA LEU A 98 58.88 -41.53 -77.35
C LEU A 98 58.63 -41.46 -78.86
N LYS A 99 58.56 -40.24 -79.41
CA LYS A 99 58.31 -40.02 -80.83
C LYS A 99 59.38 -40.73 -81.68
N GLY A 100 59.00 -41.29 -82.82
CA GLY A 100 59.96 -41.69 -83.86
C GLY A 100 60.89 -42.85 -83.47
N ASN A 101 60.46 -43.76 -82.58
CA ASN A 101 61.28 -44.91 -82.16
C ASN A 101 60.89 -46.22 -82.87
N GLY A 102 59.97 -46.18 -83.84
CA GLY A 102 59.54 -47.38 -84.55
C GLY A 102 58.88 -48.43 -83.64
N ILE A 103 58.20 -47.99 -82.57
CA ILE A 103 57.62 -48.88 -81.56
C ILE A 103 56.51 -49.72 -82.17
N GLN A 104 56.63 -51.05 -82.06
CA GLN A 104 55.65 -52.04 -82.51
C GLN A 104 55.79 -53.34 -81.71
N GLY A 105 54.82 -54.24 -81.81
CA GLY A 105 54.87 -55.59 -81.23
C GLY A 105 55.27 -55.61 -79.75
N SER A 106 56.41 -56.22 -79.41
CA SER A 106 56.92 -56.32 -78.04
C SER A 106 57.18 -54.96 -77.37
N GLY A 107 57.56 -53.93 -78.13
CA GLY A 107 57.71 -52.57 -77.60
C GLY A 107 56.36 -51.98 -77.15
N THR A 108 55.30 -52.24 -77.93
CA THR A 108 53.93 -51.86 -77.56
C THR A 108 53.48 -52.61 -76.31
N GLU A 109 53.77 -53.91 -76.18
CA GLU A 109 53.44 -54.68 -74.96
C GLU A 109 54.14 -54.13 -73.71
N ALA A 110 55.39 -53.67 -73.84
CA ALA A 110 56.10 -53.02 -72.75
C ALA A 110 55.42 -51.71 -72.33
N LEU A 111 54.95 -50.89 -73.27
CA LEU A 111 54.13 -49.70 -72.98
C LEU A 111 52.82 -50.07 -72.27
N SER A 112 52.15 -51.15 -72.69
CA SER A 112 50.93 -51.62 -72.04
C SER A 112 51.17 -51.98 -70.56
N LYS A 113 52.31 -52.59 -70.24
CA LYS A 113 52.68 -52.89 -68.84
C LYS A 113 52.91 -51.62 -68.03
N VAL A 114 53.53 -50.59 -68.63
CA VAL A 114 53.69 -49.27 -68.00
C VAL A 114 52.33 -48.63 -67.76
N LEU A 115 51.43 -48.60 -68.75
CA LEU A 115 50.09 -48.04 -68.58
C LEU A 115 49.28 -48.76 -67.49
N ARG A 116 49.41 -50.07 -67.31
CA ARG A 116 48.70 -50.75 -66.21
C ARG A 116 49.23 -50.39 -64.83
N LYS A 117 50.55 -50.29 -64.68
CA LYS A 117 51.20 -50.15 -63.36
C LYS A 117 51.48 -48.70 -62.96
N ASN A 118 51.96 -47.89 -63.89
CA ASN A 118 52.34 -46.52 -63.61
C ASN A 118 51.08 -45.65 -63.46
N GLN A 119 51.00 -44.94 -62.33
CA GLN A 119 49.90 -44.03 -62.01
C GLN A 119 50.34 -42.57 -61.93
N THR A 120 51.51 -42.23 -62.51
CA THR A 120 52.14 -40.91 -62.40
C THR A 120 52.24 -40.18 -63.73
N ILE A 121 52.48 -40.90 -64.83
CA ILE A 121 52.53 -40.37 -66.19
C ILE A 121 51.15 -39.81 -66.55
N ARG A 122 51.13 -38.53 -66.91
CA ARG A 122 49.95 -37.76 -67.31
C ARG A 122 49.91 -37.49 -68.81
N THR A 123 51.08 -37.38 -69.43
CA THR A 123 51.21 -37.12 -70.86
C THR A 123 52.12 -38.15 -71.49
N LEU A 124 51.63 -38.82 -72.54
CA LEU A 124 52.38 -39.82 -73.30
C LEU A 124 52.37 -39.44 -74.78
N ARG A 125 53.55 -39.13 -75.33
CA ARG A 125 53.72 -38.79 -76.75
C ARG A 125 54.35 -39.96 -77.49
N LEU A 126 53.61 -40.51 -78.45
CA LEU A 126 53.99 -41.67 -79.24
C LEU A 126 53.93 -41.38 -80.75
N GLU A 127 53.96 -40.11 -81.16
CA GLU A 127 53.95 -39.69 -82.57
C GLU A 127 54.96 -40.48 -83.42
N TRP A 128 54.64 -40.83 -84.67
CA TRP A 128 55.56 -41.53 -85.59
C TRP A 128 56.09 -42.86 -85.06
N ASN A 129 55.19 -43.73 -84.62
CA ASN A 129 55.51 -45.13 -84.29
C ASN A 129 54.61 -46.08 -85.10
N GLN A 130 54.60 -47.37 -84.79
CA GLN A 130 53.81 -48.38 -85.49
C GLN A 130 53.00 -49.22 -84.49
N ILE A 131 52.48 -48.55 -83.46
CA ILE A 131 51.85 -49.20 -82.31
C ILE A 131 50.56 -49.91 -82.72
N GLY A 132 49.85 -49.38 -83.73
CA GLY A 132 48.62 -49.94 -84.31
C GLY A 132 48.84 -51.04 -85.35
N SER A 133 50.08 -51.50 -85.58
CA SER A 133 50.39 -52.51 -86.58
C SER A 133 49.60 -53.81 -86.38
N MET A 134 48.87 -54.23 -87.42
CA MET A 134 48.01 -55.43 -87.41
C MET A 134 48.75 -56.75 -87.28
N ASN A 135 50.08 -56.72 -87.42
CA ASN A 135 50.91 -57.92 -87.34
C ASN A 135 51.10 -58.41 -85.90
N SER A 136 50.54 -57.72 -84.90
CA SER A 136 50.64 -58.09 -83.48
C SER A 136 49.36 -57.77 -82.70
N PRO A 137 48.94 -58.63 -81.76
CA PRO A 137 47.84 -58.31 -80.83
C PRO A 137 48.21 -57.23 -79.79
N ALA A 138 49.43 -56.69 -79.83
CA ALA A 138 49.94 -55.77 -78.82
C ALA A 138 49.10 -54.49 -78.68
N PHE A 139 48.50 -53.99 -79.76
CA PHE A 139 47.64 -52.80 -79.72
C PHE A 139 46.36 -53.02 -78.90
N SER A 140 45.77 -54.20 -79.00
CA SER A 140 44.60 -54.59 -78.19
C SER A 140 44.96 -54.62 -76.70
N ILE A 141 46.14 -55.18 -76.36
CA ILE A 141 46.66 -55.20 -74.99
C ILE A 141 46.95 -53.77 -74.48
N PHE A 142 47.39 -52.88 -75.36
CA PHE A 142 47.59 -51.46 -75.07
C PHE A 142 46.27 -50.74 -74.79
N CYS A 143 45.23 -51.00 -75.59
CA CYS A 143 43.89 -50.46 -75.38
C CYS A 143 43.33 -50.95 -74.04
N ASP A 144 43.43 -52.24 -73.72
CA ASP A 144 43.00 -52.76 -72.43
C ASP A 144 43.77 -52.14 -71.25
N ALA A 145 45.06 -51.91 -71.40
CA ALA A 145 45.87 -51.22 -70.39
C ALA A 145 45.44 -49.77 -70.20
N LEU A 146 45.14 -49.07 -71.30
CA LEU A 146 44.62 -47.71 -71.30
C LEU A 146 43.25 -47.64 -70.59
N ALA A 147 42.36 -48.61 -70.80
CA ALA A 147 41.05 -48.67 -70.14
C ALA A 147 41.16 -48.68 -68.61
N ASP A 148 42.16 -49.39 -68.07
CA ASP A 148 42.39 -49.54 -66.64
C ASP A 148 43.21 -48.39 -66.03
N ASN A 149 44.02 -47.70 -66.83
CA ASN A 149 44.86 -46.61 -66.35
C ASN A 149 44.02 -45.44 -65.80
N LYS A 150 44.38 -44.95 -64.60
CA LYS A 150 43.68 -43.84 -63.91
C LYS A 150 44.54 -42.58 -63.77
N ALA A 151 45.64 -42.50 -64.52
CA ALA A 151 46.60 -41.42 -64.42
C ALA A 151 46.70 -40.57 -65.69
N LEU A 152 46.72 -41.22 -66.86
CA LEU A 152 46.95 -40.59 -68.14
C LEU A 152 45.82 -39.62 -68.48
N ILE A 153 46.21 -38.44 -68.96
CA ILE A 153 45.34 -37.30 -69.27
C ILE A 153 45.43 -36.96 -70.76
N ASP A 154 46.63 -36.99 -71.33
CA ASP A 154 46.92 -36.60 -72.71
C ASP A 154 47.72 -37.71 -73.40
N LEU A 155 47.20 -38.19 -74.54
CA LEU A 155 47.79 -39.27 -75.32
C LEU A 155 47.90 -38.85 -76.78
N ASP A 156 49.11 -38.88 -77.32
CA ASP A 156 49.37 -38.60 -78.73
C ASP A 156 49.79 -39.86 -79.47
N LEU A 157 48.95 -40.27 -80.42
CA LEU A 157 49.05 -41.45 -81.26
C LEU A 157 49.04 -41.06 -82.75
N ARG A 158 49.47 -39.85 -83.10
CA ARG A 158 49.58 -39.43 -84.50
C ARG A 158 50.55 -40.30 -85.28
N ASN A 159 50.25 -40.62 -86.55
CA ASN A 159 51.10 -41.48 -87.39
C ASN A 159 51.53 -42.77 -86.66
N ASN A 160 50.57 -43.60 -86.25
CA ASN A 160 50.80 -44.86 -85.53
C ASN A 160 50.26 -46.11 -86.25
N ASP A 161 49.88 -45.97 -87.53
CA ASP A 161 49.26 -47.02 -88.34
C ASP A 161 47.97 -47.61 -87.71
N ILE A 162 47.20 -46.77 -87.00
CA ILE A 162 45.93 -47.18 -86.39
C ILE A 162 44.84 -47.23 -87.46
N ASN A 163 44.32 -48.41 -87.73
CA ASN A 163 43.23 -48.60 -88.69
C ASN A 163 41.84 -48.64 -88.02
N HIS A 164 40.79 -48.95 -88.80
CA HIS A 164 39.42 -49.06 -88.30
C HIS A 164 39.22 -50.12 -87.19
N VAL A 165 39.99 -51.22 -87.20
CA VAL A 165 39.92 -52.25 -86.16
C VAL A 165 40.55 -51.73 -84.87
N GLY A 166 41.78 -51.19 -84.95
CA GLY A 166 42.43 -50.56 -83.82
C GLY A 166 41.60 -49.40 -83.24
N ALA A 167 41.00 -48.57 -84.09
CA ALA A 167 40.11 -47.50 -83.64
C ALA A 167 38.90 -48.02 -82.85
N SER A 168 38.37 -49.19 -83.20
CA SER A 168 37.24 -49.82 -82.49
C SER A 168 37.68 -50.39 -81.14
N GLU A 169 38.87 -50.96 -81.04
CA GLU A 169 39.47 -51.39 -79.78
C GLU A 169 39.76 -50.20 -78.86
N LEU A 170 40.34 -49.13 -79.42
CA LEU A 170 40.60 -47.88 -78.71
C LEU A 170 39.28 -47.27 -78.22
N ALA A 171 38.24 -47.25 -79.04
CA ALA A 171 36.91 -46.79 -78.63
C ALA A 171 36.37 -47.61 -77.43
N SER A 172 36.51 -48.94 -77.48
CA SER A 172 36.10 -49.82 -76.38
C SER A 172 36.86 -49.53 -75.08
N ALA A 173 38.16 -49.24 -75.17
CA ALA A 173 38.97 -48.83 -74.04
C ALA A 173 38.57 -47.46 -73.49
N LEU A 174 38.39 -46.47 -74.36
CA LEU A 174 37.98 -45.12 -73.98
C LEU A 174 36.61 -45.10 -73.31
N LYS A 175 35.67 -45.99 -73.68
CA LYS A 175 34.38 -46.11 -72.99
C LYS A 175 34.53 -46.41 -71.49
N ARG A 176 35.57 -47.15 -71.10
CA ARG A 176 35.86 -47.53 -69.70
C ARG A 176 36.85 -46.57 -69.01
N ASN A 177 37.67 -45.87 -69.79
CA ASN A 177 38.62 -44.91 -69.24
C ASN A 177 37.89 -43.64 -68.75
N THR A 178 38.24 -43.18 -67.55
CA THR A 178 37.58 -42.03 -66.90
C THR A 178 38.54 -40.88 -66.61
N THR A 179 39.76 -40.90 -67.16
CA THR A 179 40.82 -39.94 -66.83
C THR A 179 41.43 -39.25 -68.04
N LEU A 180 41.45 -39.93 -69.19
CA LEU A 180 41.95 -39.38 -70.44
C LEU A 180 41.04 -38.25 -70.92
N ARG A 181 41.65 -37.10 -71.18
CA ARG A 181 40.95 -35.86 -71.57
C ARG A 181 41.22 -35.48 -73.01
N ALA A 182 42.43 -35.75 -73.49
CA ALA A 182 42.86 -35.40 -74.83
C ALA A 182 43.49 -36.62 -75.50
N ILE A 183 43.10 -36.87 -76.74
CA ILE A 183 43.72 -37.87 -77.58
C ILE A 183 43.93 -37.34 -79.00
N ASP A 184 45.12 -37.57 -79.53
CA ASP A 184 45.48 -37.17 -80.88
C ASP A 184 45.72 -38.40 -81.75
N LEU A 185 44.87 -38.59 -82.75
CA LEU A 185 44.91 -39.67 -83.72
C LEU A 185 45.18 -39.17 -85.13
N ARG A 186 45.62 -37.92 -85.33
CA ARG A 186 45.83 -37.37 -86.69
C ARG A 186 46.78 -38.24 -87.51
N TRP A 187 46.53 -38.28 -88.82
CA TRP A 187 47.35 -39.03 -89.77
C TRP A 187 47.45 -40.53 -89.43
N ASN A 188 46.31 -41.17 -89.22
CA ASN A 188 46.17 -42.62 -89.13
C ASN A 188 45.18 -43.11 -90.22
N ASN A 189 44.71 -44.35 -90.15
CA ASN A 189 43.78 -44.93 -91.13
C ASN A 189 42.46 -45.41 -90.48
N VAL A 190 41.91 -44.60 -89.57
CA VAL A 190 40.72 -44.95 -88.77
C VAL A 190 39.50 -45.27 -89.65
N GLY A 191 39.30 -44.54 -90.75
CA GLY A 191 38.21 -44.75 -91.69
C GLY A 191 36.79 -44.54 -91.12
N LEU A 192 35.77 -44.76 -91.96
CA LEU A 192 34.35 -44.58 -91.59
C LEU A 192 33.94 -45.41 -90.35
N ILE A 193 34.28 -46.69 -90.32
CA ILE A 193 33.88 -47.61 -89.24
C ILE A 193 34.50 -47.18 -87.92
N GLY A 194 35.81 -46.89 -87.91
CA GLY A 194 36.49 -46.41 -86.72
C GLY A 194 35.99 -45.03 -86.27
N GLY A 195 35.68 -44.14 -87.21
CA GLY A 195 35.09 -42.82 -86.92
C GLY A 195 33.75 -42.94 -86.20
N ARG A 196 32.87 -43.87 -86.63
CA ARG A 196 31.60 -44.15 -85.93
C ARG A 196 31.81 -44.70 -84.52
N ALA A 197 32.79 -45.58 -84.34
CA ALA A 197 33.13 -46.12 -83.02
C ALA A 197 33.60 -45.00 -82.06
N LEU A 198 34.46 -44.10 -82.54
CA LEU A 198 34.93 -42.95 -81.76
C LEU A 198 33.81 -41.95 -81.45
N LEU A 199 32.87 -41.72 -82.38
CA LEU A 199 31.68 -40.90 -82.13
C LEU A 199 30.83 -41.45 -80.98
N ALA A 200 30.51 -42.74 -81.00
CA ALA A 200 29.72 -43.37 -79.94
C ALA A 200 30.38 -43.25 -78.55
N VAL A 201 31.71 -43.21 -78.51
CA VAL A 201 32.47 -42.95 -77.28
C VAL A 201 32.36 -41.49 -76.86
N CYS A 202 32.49 -40.53 -77.77
CA CYS A 202 32.35 -39.11 -77.43
C CYS A 202 30.97 -38.78 -76.85
N GLU A 203 29.93 -39.51 -77.28
CA GLU A 203 28.56 -39.36 -76.75
C GLU A 203 28.34 -40.00 -75.37
N SER A 204 29.09 -41.07 -75.05
CA SER A 204 28.91 -41.83 -73.80
C SER A 204 29.95 -41.53 -72.72
N ASN A 205 31.14 -41.08 -73.12
CA ASN A 205 32.24 -40.74 -72.24
C ASN A 205 32.29 -39.21 -72.03
N ALA A 206 31.91 -38.76 -70.84
CA ALA A 206 31.94 -37.34 -70.47
C ALA A 206 33.32 -36.81 -70.04
N THR A 207 34.35 -37.66 -70.03
CA THR A 207 35.71 -37.30 -69.57
C THR A 207 36.62 -36.82 -70.69
N LEU A 208 36.42 -37.36 -71.90
CA LEU A 208 37.11 -36.95 -73.12
C LEU A 208 36.61 -35.59 -73.61
N ASN A 209 37.52 -34.63 -73.71
CA ASN A 209 37.25 -33.24 -74.09
C ASN A 209 37.82 -32.89 -75.47
N GLU A 210 38.87 -33.60 -75.89
CA GLU A 210 39.57 -33.34 -77.14
C GLU A 210 39.90 -34.66 -77.84
N LEU A 211 39.50 -34.75 -79.10
CA LEU A 211 39.84 -35.85 -80.01
C LEU A 211 40.20 -35.25 -81.36
N GLN A 212 41.48 -35.35 -81.74
CA GLN A 212 41.98 -34.87 -83.02
C GLN A 212 42.09 -36.05 -83.99
N ILE A 213 41.28 -36.07 -85.05
CA ILE A 213 41.24 -37.18 -86.02
C ILE A 213 41.42 -36.71 -87.47
N ILE A 214 41.99 -35.53 -87.69
CA ILE A 214 42.30 -35.01 -89.04
C ILE A 214 43.25 -35.97 -89.78
N GLY A 215 42.99 -36.21 -91.07
CA GLY A 215 43.84 -37.08 -91.90
C GLY A 215 43.62 -38.58 -91.69
N ASN A 216 42.41 -38.99 -91.33
CA ASN A 216 42.03 -40.38 -91.04
C ASN A 216 41.03 -41.02 -92.01
N ASN A 217 40.70 -40.35 -93.11
CA ASN A 217 39.64 -40.78 -94.04
C ASN A 217 38.27 -40.98 -93.34
N VAL A 218 37.96 -40.13 -92.37
CA VAL A 218 36.66 -40.07 -91.68
C VAL A 218 35.80 -39.02 -92.38
N PRO A 219 34.56 -39.35 -92.79
CA PRO A 219 33.65 -38.38 -93.39
C PRO A 219 33.34 -37.16 -92.51
N ASP A 220 33.15 -36.00 -93.15
CA ASP A 220 33.00 -34.70 -92.47
C ASP A 220 31.76 -34.62 -91.56
N ASP A 221 30.67 -35.33 -91.89
CA ASP A 221 29.47 -35.43 -91.06
C ASP A 221 29.75 -36.08 -89.69
N ILE A 222 30.58 -37.12 -89.68
CA ILE A 222 31.04 -37.76 -88.44
C ILE A 222 31.99 -36.84 -87.68
N MET A 223 32.91 -36.16 -88.38
CA MET A 223 33.82 -35.18 -87.77
C MET A 223 33.05 -34.07 -87.03
N GLN A 224 32.01 -33.52 -87.67
CA GLN A 224 31.14 -32.50 -87.07
C GLN A 224 30.36 -33.05 -85.88
N SER A 225 29.84 -34.28 -85.99
CA SER A 225 29.12 -34.94 -84.88
C SER A 225 30.03 -35.17 -83.67
N ILE A 226 31.29 -35.57 -83.90
CA ILE A 226 32.30 -35.71 -82.84
C ILE A 226 32.57 -34.36 -82.19
N ALA A 227 32.77 -33.29 -82.97
CA ALA A 227 33.00 -31.96 -82.44
C ALA A 227 31.83 -31.49 -81.54
N ASN A 228 30.59 -31.73 -81.97
CA ASN A 228 29.40 -31.41 -81.18
C ASN A 228 29.32 -32.22 -79.87
N ALA A 229 29.62 -33.51 -79.91
CA ALA A 229 29.65 -34.37 -78.72
C ALA A 229 30.72 -33.90 -77.71
N LEU A 230 31.93 -33.59 -78.18
CA LEU A 230 33.01 -33.07 -77.34
C LEU A 230 32.66 -31.70 -76.73
N SER A 231 32.01 -30.81 -77.50
CA SER A 231 31.55 -29.52 -76.98
C SER A 231 30.62 -29.72 -75.78
N LYS A 232 29.66 -30.65 -75.85
CA LYS A 232 28.78 -30.98 -74.71
C LYS A 232 29.55 -31.49 -73.50
N ASN A 233 30.56 -32.34 -73.70
CA ASN A 233 31.39 -32.84 -72.61
C ASN A 233 32.17 -31.71 -71.92
N THR A 234 32.72 -30.77 -72.71
CA THR A 234 33.45 -29.61 -72.16
C THR A 234 32.53 -28.69 -71.35
N GLU A 235 31.29 -28.48 -71.81
CA GLU A 235 30.29 -27.66 -71.12
C GLU A 235 29.82 -28.33 -69.82
N HIS A 236 29.50 -29.63 -69.87
CA HIS A 236 29.14 -30.41 -68.68
C HIS A 236 30.24 -30.35 -67.62
N ARG A 237 31.51 -30.44 -68.02
CA ARG A 237 32.65 -30.31 -67.10
C ARG A 237 32.75 -28.91 -66.49
N LYS A 238 32.57 -27.85 -67.28
CA LYS A 238 32.60 -26.47 -66.78
C LYS A 238 31.49 -26.27 -65.73
N MET A 239 30.27 -26.69 -66.04
CA MET A 239 29.15 -26.63 -65.10
C MET A 239 29.42 -27.43 -63.81
N HIS A 240 29.97 -28.64 -63.93
CA HIS A 240 30.33 -29.44 -62.76
C HIS A 240 31.42 -28.77 -61.91
N PHE A 241 32.43 -28.15 -62.53
CA PHE A 241 33.49 -27.43 -61.83
C PHE A 241 32.95 -26.20 -61.09
N GLU A 242 32.12 -25.39 -61.75
CA GLU A 242 31.47 -24.23 -61.15
C GLU A 242 30.54 -24.64 -60.00
N HIS A 243 29.73 -25.67 -60.19
CA HIS A 243 28.88 -26.22 -59.14
C HIS A 243 29.69 -26.67 -57.92
N SER A 244 30.81 -27.38 -58.13
CA SER A 244 31.69 -27.83 -57.04
C SER A 244 32.35 -26.66 -56.29
N GLN A 245 32.79 -25.61 -57.01
CA GLN A 245 33.31 -24.40 -56.39
C GLN A 245 32.24 -23.67 -55.57
N ASN A 246 31.06 -23.48 -56.14
CA ASN A 246 29.93 -22.85 -55.45
C ASN A 246 29.54 -23.64 -54.19
N MET A 247 29.55 -24.97 -54.28
CA MET A 247 29.26 -25.83 -53.13
C MET A 247 30.31 -25.68 -52.02
N THR A 248 31.58 -25.56 -52.38
CA THR A 248 32.67 -25.32 -51.42
C THR A 248 32.51 -23.97 -50.72
N VAL A 249 32.15 -22.92 -51.47
CA VAL A 249 31.90 -21.58 -50.92
C VAL A 249 30.71 -21.59 -49.98
N LEU A 250 29.59 -22.21 -50.38
CA LEU A 250 28.39 -22.30 -49.55
C LEU A 250 28.64 -23.10 -48.26
N SER A 251 29.38 -24.21 -48.33
CA SER A 251 29.77 -24.99 -47.15
C SER A 251 30.61 -24.15 -46.18
N ARG A 252 31.56 -23.35 -46.69
CA ARG A 252 32.35 -22.43 -45.86
C ARG A 252 31.48 -21.34 -45.22
N GLN A 253 30.53 -20.77 -45.96
CA GLN A 253 29.60 -19.78 -45.42
C GLN A 253 28.72 -20.38 -44.32
N LEU A 254 28.19 -21.60 -44.51
CA LEU A 254 27.44 -22.33 -43.50
C LEU A 254 28.26 -22.58 -42.24
N GLN A 255 29.51 -23.01 -42.38
CA GLN A 255 30.41 -23.21 -41.24
C GLN A 255 30.65 -21.90 -40.48
N ASN A 256 30.93 -20.79 -41.17
CA ASN A 256 31.13 -19.50 -40.54
C ASN A 256 29.90 -19.04 -39.75
N VAL A 257 28.69 -19.20 -40.33
CA VAL A 257 27.44 -18.87 -39.64
C VAL A 257 27.24 -19.75 -38.40
N HIS A 258 27.56 -21.05 -38.50
CA HIS A 258 27.46 -21.96 -37.36
C HIS A 258 28.41 -21.53 -36.22
N GLU A 259 29.68 -21.26 -36.54
CA GLU A 259 30.67 -20.78 -35.56
C GLU A 259 30.27 -19.44 -34.92
N GLU A 260 29.68 -18.52 -35.69
CA GLU A 260 29.18 -17.24 -35.18
C GLU A 260 27.99 -17.45 -34.23
N LYS A 261 27.05 -18.33 -34.59
CA LYS A 261 25.92 -18.67 -33.71
C LYS A 261 26.34 -19.41 -32.45
N ASP A 262 27.32 -20.30 -32.53
CA ASP A 262 27.86 -20.96 -31.33
C ASP A 262 28.55 -19.96 -30.39
N ARG A 263 29.24 -18.95 -30.92
CA ARG A 263 29.81 -17.84 -30.13
C ARG A 263 28.72 -16.99 -29.49
N GLU A 264 27.67 -16.62 -30.23
CA GLU A 264 26.52 -15.87 -29.68
C GLU A 264 25.84 -16.65 -28.55
N ILE A 265 25.61 -17.96 -28.74
CA ILE A 265 25.02 -18.85 -27.74
C ILE A 265 25.90 -18.91 -26.50
N THR A 266 27.20 -19.18 -26.66
CA THR A 266 28.16 -19.25 -25.55
C THR A 266 28.23 -17.93 -24.77
N THR A 267 28.22 -16.80 -25.47
CA THR A 267 28.24 -15.46 -24.86
C THR A 267 26.95 -15.22 -24.06
N THR A 268 25.80 -15.60 -24.62
CA THR A 268 24.49 -15.45 -23.97
C THR A 268 24.37 -16.34 -22.73
N LEU A 269 24.77 -17.61 -22.83
CA LEU A 269 24.82 -18.55 -21.71
C LEU A 269 25.71 -18.03 -20.58
N THR A 270 26.89 -17.51 -20.92
CA THR A 270 27.82 -16.91 -19.94
C THR A 270 27.17 -15.72 -19.24
N ARG A 271 26.50 -14.83 -19.99
CA ARG A 271 25.79 -13.67 -19.44
C ARG A 271 24.64 -14.09 -18.53
N MET A 272 23.87 -15.10 -18.91
CA MET A 272 22.79 -15.67 -18.09
C MET A 272 23.32 -16.24 -16.77
N SER A 273 24.40 -17.02 -16.82
CA SER A 273 25.03 -17.58 -15.61
C SER A 273 25.54 -16.49 -14.65
N LEU A 274 26.19 -15.44 -15.19
CA LEU A 274 26.60 -14.28 -14.38
C LEU A 274 25.39 -13.56 -13.77
N GLN A 275 24.30 -13.41 -14.51
CA GLN A 275 23.07 -12.79 -14.02
C GLN A 275 22.39 -13.64 -12.94
N GLU A 276 22.35 -14.97 -13.07
CA GLU A 276 21.88 -15.88 -12.02
C GLU A 276 22.71 -15.75 -10.74
N GLN A 277 24.04 -15.73 -10.84
CA GLN A 277 24.90 -15.54 -9.68
C GLN A 277 24.68 -14.17 -9.01
N ALA A 278 24.50 -13.11 -9.79
CA ALA A 278 24.20 -11.78 -9.28
C ALA A 278 22.83 -11.75 -8.56
N MET A 279 21.81 -12.36 -9.15
CA MET A 279 20.48 -12.51 -8.53
C MET A 279 20.54 -13.32 -7.23
N LEU A 280 21.30 -14.42 -7.19
CA LEU A 280 21.51 -15.21 -5.97
C LEU A 280 22.16 -14.38 -4.85
N LYS A 281 23.17 -13.56 -5.18
CA LYS A 281 23.81 -12.65 -4.21
C LYS A 281 22.82 -11.58 -3.72
N ALA A 282 22.06 -10.98 -4.63
CA ALA A 282 21.05 -9.98 -4.29
C ALA A 282 19.95 -10.57 -3.37
N ASN A 283 19.44 -11.75 -3.69
CA ASN A 283 18.45 -12.46 -2.89
C ASN A 283 18.98 -12.81 -1.49
N LYS A 284 20.23 -13.26 -1.38
CA LYS A 284 20.87 -13.48 -0.05
C LYS A 284 20.93 -12.20 0.77
N SER A 285 21.37 -11.09 0.16
CA SER A 285 21.43 -9.79 0.84
C SER A 285 20.04 -9.29 1.26
N LEU A 286 19.03 -9.49 0.41
CA LEU A 286 17.64 -9.13 0.73
C LEU A 286 17.09 -9.97 1.89
N ALA A 287 17.36 -11.27 1.89
CA ALA A 287 16.97 -12.17 2.98
C ALA A 287 17.61 -11.75 4.32
N GLU A 288 18.89 -11.37 4.33
CA GLU A 288 19.55 -10.83 5.52
C GLU A 288 18.92 -9.52 6.00
N LYS A 289 18.59 -8.60 5.09
CA LYS A 289 17.90 -7.34 5.44
C LYS A 289 16.51 -7.61 6.01
N LEU A 290 15.74 -8.51 5.40
CA LEU A 290 14.43 -8.93 5.90
C LEU A 290 14.54 -9.53 7.30
N LYS A 291 15.53 -10.40 7.54
CA LYS A 291 15.78 -10.97 8.86
C LYS A 291 16.04 -9.89 9.91
N LYS A 292 16.94 -8.93 9.62
CA LYS A 292 17.22 -7.80 10.54
C LYS A 292 16.00 -6.93 10.81
N LEU A 293 15.20 -6.66 9.78
CA LEU A 293 13.94 -5.91 9.93
C LEU A 293 12.93 -6.67 10.77
N GLN A 294 12.84 -7.99 10.59
CA GLN A 294 11.95 -8.84 11.37
C GLN A 294 12.37 -8.86 12.85
N GLU A 295 13.66 -9.03 13.14
CA GLU A 295 14.22 -8.96 14.50
C GLU A 295 13.89 -7.59 15.14
N ALA A 296 14.15 -6.48 14.45
CA ALA A 296 13.83 -5.14 14.95
C ALA A 296 12.32 -4.90 15.16
N LEU A 297 11.46 -5.49 14.33
CA LEU A 297 10.02 -5.42 14.49
C LEU A 297 9.56 -6.17 15.73
N ASP A 298 10.11 -7.36 15.98
CA ASP A 298 9.76 -8.18 17.14
C ASP A 298 10.27 -7.55 18.44
N ASP A 299 11.47 -6.95 18.44
CA ASP A 299 11.96 -6.12 19.55
C ASP A 299 11.02 -4.94 19.84
N ARG A 300 10.54 -4.26 18.78
CA ARG A 300 9.61 -3.13 18.92
C ARG A 300 8.23 -3.57 19.43
N LYS A 301 7.75 -4.76 19.05
CA LYS A 301 6.53 -5.36 19.61
C LYS A 301 6.70 -5.69 21.09
N LEU A 302 7.84 -6.26 21.48
CA LEU A 302 8.14 -6.55 22.89
C LEU A 302 8.14 -5.25 23.71
N ALA A 303 8.81 -4.21 23.21
CA ALA A 303 8.81 -2.90 23.86
C ALA A 303 7.40 -2.29 23.95
N PHE A 304 6.60 -2.39 22.89
CA PHE A 304 5.21 -1.92 22.88
C PHE A 304 4.35 -2.68 23.89
N ASN A 305 4.44 -4.01 23.93
CA ASN A 305 3.70 -4.83 24.89
C ASN A 305 4.07 -4.50 26.33
N ALA A 306 5.36 -4.29 26.62
CA ALA A 306 5.82 -3.85 27.93
C ALA A 306 5.28 -2.47 28.30
N LEU A 307 5.25 -1.54 27.35
CA LEU A 307 4.68 -0.20 27.55
C LEU A 307 3.15 -0.28 27.78
N SER A 308 2.45 -1.12 27.03
CA SER A 308 1.02 -1.36 27.19
C SER A 308 0.70 -1.97 28.56
N ALA A 309 1.53 -2.91 29.05
CA ALA A 309 1.39 -3.48 30.38
C ALA A 309 1.57 -2.40 31.47
N LYS A 310 2.60 -1.56 31.35
CA LYS A 310 2.80 -0.42 32.24
C LYS A 310 1.63 0.57 32.19
N TYR A 311 1.09 0.84 31.01
CA TYR A 311 -0.08 1.70 30.84
C TYR A 311 -1.29 1.13 31.59
N THR A 312 -1.58 -0.17 31.44
CA THR A 312 -2.68 -0.83 32.17
C THR A 312 -2.47 -0.85 33.69
N GLU A 313 -1.24 -1.03 34.16
CA GLU A 313 -0.90 -0.96 35.59
C GLU A 313 -1.14 0.46 36.14
N LEU A 314 -0.79 1.48 35.35
CA LEU A 314 -0.98 2.88 35.71
C LEU A 314 -2.46 3.28 35.69
N GLU A 315 -3.25 2.80 34.73
CA GLU A 315 -4.71 2.94 34.71
C GLU A 315 -5.37 2.28 35.92
N ALA A 316 -4.95 1.06 36.28
CA ALA A 316 -5.42 0.39 37.50
C ALA A 316 -5.06 1.21 38.75
N SER A 317 -3.83 1.71 38.84
CA SER A 317 -3.37 2.56 39.95
C SER A 317 -4.19 3.86 40.06
N ILE A 318 -4.48 4.51 38.93
CA ILE A 318 -5.35 5.70 38.90
C ILE A 318 -6.76 5.36 39.36
N THR A 319 -7.29 4.20 38.97
CA THR A 319 -8.62 3.75 39.38
C THR A 319 -8.68 3.52 40.89
N VAL A 320 -7.67 2.87 41.47
CA VAL A 320 -7.52 2.73 42.93
C VAL A 320 -7.46 4.09 43.60
N ALA A 321 -6.61 5.01 43.13
CA ALA A 321 -6.51 6.36 43.69
C ALA A 321 -7.82 7.16 43.60
N LYS A 322 -8.58 7.01 42.49
CA LYS A 322 -9.92 7.60 42.36
C LYS A 322 -10.89 7.03 43.39
N GLN A 323 -10.87 5.71 43.60
CA GLN A 323 -11.73 5.05 44.57
C GLN A 323 -11.37 5.44 46.01
N GLU A 324 -10.09 5.55 46.34
CA GLU A 324 -9.64 6.11 47.62
C GLU A 324 -10.10 7.57 47.81
N ASN A 325 -10.05 8.38 46.75
CA ASN A 325 -10.54 9.75 46.80
C ASN A 325 -12.07 9.82 46.99
N ASP A 326 -12.83 8.94 46.33
CA ASP A 326 -14.28 8.81 46.53
C ASP A 326 -14.61 8.35 47.97
N ASP A 327 -13.84 7.42 48.53
CA ASP A 327 -13.97 6.98 49.92
C ASP A 327 -13.66 8.11 50.91
N LEU A 328 -12.61 8.90 50.66
CA LEU A 328 -12.29 10.09 51.43
C LEU A 328 -13.41 11.14 51.32
N LEU A 329 -13.96 11.36 50.12
CA LEU A 329 -15.09 12.26 49.90
C LEU A 329 -16.34 11.79 50.67
N ASN A 330 -16.62 10.48 50.68
CA ASN A 330 -17.71 9.89 51.44
C ASN A 330 -17.50 10.03 52.96
N LYS A 331 -16.27 9.86 53.45
CA LYS A 331 -15.91 10.13 54.85
C LYS A 331 -16.07 11.62 55.20
N MET A 332 -15.68 12.52 54.30
CA MET A 332 -15.89 13.96 54.48
C MET A 332 -17.38 14.29 54.56
N LYS A 333 -18.22 13.77 53.65
CA LYS A 333 -19.68 13.95 53.71
C LYS A 333 -20.28 13.43 55.02
N LYS A 334 -19.81 12.27 55.53
CA LYS A 334 -20.23 11.77 56.85
C LYS A 334 -19.81 12.69 57.99
N MET A 335 -18.60 13.25 57.95
CA MET A 335 -18.16 14.25 58.93
C MET A 335 -18.95 15.55 58.82
N GLU A 336 -19.29 16.02 57.62
CA GLU A 336 -20.16 17.18 57.41
C GLU A 336 -21.55 16.95 57.98
N ILE A 337 -22.16 15.78 57.75
CA ILE A 337 -23.45 15.41 58.35
C ILE A 337 -23.34 15.39 59.88
N GLY A 338 -22.33 14.72 60.44
CA GLY A 338 -22.12 14.69 61.89
C GLY A 338 -21.82 16.06 62.51
N HIS A 339 -21.14 16.94 61.77
CA HIS A 339 -20.93 18.33 62.15
C HIS A 339 -22.25 19.10 62.11
N HIS A 340 -23.07 18.91 61.08
CA HIS A 340 -24.39 19.54 60.95
C HIS A 340 -25.35 19.09 62.06
N GLU A 341 -25.33 17.81 62.43
CA GLU A 341 -26.07 17.26 63.56
C GLU A 341 -25.59 17.85 64.90
N SER A 342 -24.27 17.97 65.08
CA SER A 342 -23.69 18.60 66.29
C SER A 342 -24.05 20.08 66.38
N VAL A 343 -24.01 20.82 65.27
CA VAL A 343 -24.45 22.23 65.20
C VAL A 343 -25.94 22.35 65.51
N HIS A 344 -26.78 21.46 64.97
CA HIS A 344 -28.21 21.43 65.29
C HIS A 344 -28.49 21.09 66.76
N GLN A 345 -27.68 20.22 67.37
CA GLN A 345 -27.78 19.92 68.79
C GLN A 345 -27.38 21.13 69.65
N ILE A 346 -26.27 21.80 69.33
CA ILE A 346 -25.85 23.04 70.00
C ILE A 346 -26.91 24.14 69.85
N GLN A 347 -27.56 24.25 68.69
CA GLN A 347 -28.66 25.21 68.49
C GLN A 347 -29.92 24.87 69.29
N ARG A 348 -30.23 23.59 69.52
CA ARG A 348 -31.32 23.18 70.42
C ARG A 348 -30.99 23.50 71.87
N ASP A 349 -29.77 23.18 72.30
CA ASP A 349 -29.32 23.43 73.67
C ASP A 349 -29.28 24.95 73.96
N HIS A 350 -28.79 25.75 73.02
CA HIS A 350 -28.80 27.21 73.11
C HIS A 350 -30.22 27.81 73.06
N LYS A 351 -31.19 27.14 72.42
CA LYS A 351 -32.60 27.57 72.45
C LYS A 351 -33.24 27.26 73.80
N GLN A 352 -32.96 26.08 74.37
CA GLN A 352 -33.42 25.67 75.69
C GLN A 352 -32.86 26.61 76.78
N GLU A 353 -31.57 26.93 76.72
CA GLU A 353 -30.90 27.83 77.67
C GLU A 353 -31.40 29.28 77.56
N LYS A 354 -31.76 29.72 76.34
CA LYS A 354 -32.41 31.02 76.11
C LYS A 354 -33.82 31.09 76.72
N ASP A 355 -34.61 30.02 76.60
CA ASP A 355 -35.96 29.96 77.16
C ASP A 355 -35.93 29.91 78.70
N ASP A 356 -34.93 29.24 79.30
CA ASP A 356 -34.70 29.23 80.76
C ASP A 356 -34.24 30.60 81.30
N LEU A 357 -33.41 31.34 80.57
CA LEU A 357 -32.99 32.70 80.93
C LEU A 357 -34.14 33.72 80.88
N ILE A 358 -35.05 33.61 79.91
CA ILE A 358 -36.26 34.43 79.84
C ILE A 358 -37.17 34.13 81.05
N HIS A 359 -37.30 32.86 81.42
CA HIS A 359 -38.12 32.45 82.56
C HIS A 359 -37.55 32.92 83.92
N MET A 360 -36.21 33.01 84.03
CA MET A 360 -35.50 33.57 85.20
C MET A 360 -35.61 35.10 85.27
N GLN A 361 -35.55 35.78 84.12
CA GLN A 361 -35.70 37.23 84.01
C GLN A 361 -37.11 37.71 84.43
N ASP A 362 -38.16 36.96 84.07
CA ASP A 362 -39.54 37.22 84.48
C ASP A 362 -39.83 36.93 85.96
N LYS A 363 -38.96 36.18 86.64
CA LYS A 363 -39.03 35.92 88.09
C LYS A 363 -38.36 37.04 88.87
N LEU A 364 -37.16 37.46 88.46
CA LEU A 364 -36.42 38.58 89.04
C LEU A 364 -37.14 39.93 88.90
N GLN A 365 -37.88 40.16 87.80
CA GLN A 365 -38.71 41.37 87.64
C GLN A 365 -39.94 41.39 88.56
N ARG A 366 -40.46 40.23 89.01
CA ARG A 366 -41.55 40.16 89.99
C ARG A 366 -41.07 40.45 91.41
N ASP A 367 -39.93 39.88 91.79
CA ASP A 367 -39.36 40.07 93.14
C ASP A 367 -38.83 41.51 93.36
N LEU A 368 -38.34 42.17 92.29
CA LEU A 368 -37.96 43.59 92.34
C LEU A 368 -39.17 44.53 92.51
N LYS A 369 -40.33 44.16 91.96
CA LYS A 369 -41.58 44.94 92.05
C LYS A 369 -42.20 44.86 93.45
N GLU A 370 -42.12 43.71 94.12
CA GLU A 370 -42.59 43.56 95.51
C GLU A 370 -41.67 44.26 96.52
N SER A 371 -40.35 44.29 96.29
CA SER A 371 -39.40 44.97 97.16
C SER A 371 -39.53 46.51 97.10
N LEU A 372 -39.82 47.07 95.92
CA LEU A 372 -40.07 48.50 95.73
C LEU A 372 -41.39 48.99 96.39
N ASP A 373 -42.43 48.15 96.45
CA ASP A 373 -43.70 48.48 97.11
C ASP A 373 -43.61 48.48 98.64
N VAL A 374 -42.69 47.71 99.23
CA VAL A 374 -42.41 47.73 100.68
C VAL A 374 -41.56 48.96 101.05
N GLN A 375 -40.60 49.33 100.21
CA GLN A 375 -39.76 50.51 100.42
C GLN A 375 -40.58 51.82 100.33
N ARG A 376 -41.56 51.90 99.43
CA ARG A 376 -42.47 53.05 99.29
C ARG A 376 -43.37 53.27 100.53
N ARG A 377 -43.84 52.19 101.18
CA ARG A 377 -44.69 52.27 102.40
C ARG A 377 -43.94 52.67 103.67
N LEU A 378 -42.63 52.44 103.73
CA LEU A 378 -41.78 52.84 104.87
C LEU A 378 -41.30 54.30 104.75
N THR A 379 -41.12 54.82 103.52
CA THR A 379 -40.73 56.23 103.30
C THR A 379 -41.88 57.23 103.51
N GLU A 380 -43.14 56.86 103.19
CA GLU A 380 -44.32 57.72 103.42
C GLU A 380 -44.65 57.89 104.93
N LYS A 381 -44.29 56.92 105.78
CA LYS A 381 -44.59 56.96 107.22
C LYS A 381 -43.56 57.74 108.06
N ILE A 382 -42.35 57.93 107.53
CA ILE A 382 -41.28 58.73 108.14
C ILE A 382 -41.47 60.23 107.84
N HIS A 383 -41.91 60.58 106.62
CA HIS A 383 -42.16 61.99 106.23
C HIS A 383 -43.38 62.64 106.93
N ASP A 384 -44.33 61.88 107.45
CA ASP A 384 -45.52 62.40 108.15
C ASP A 384 -45.30 62.70 109.65
N LEU A 385 -44.33 62.06 110.29
CA LEU A 385 -44.00 62.31 111.70
C LEU A 385 -43.02 63.48 111.88
N GLU A 386 -42.10 63.67 110.92
CA GLU A 386 -41.15 64.79 110.92
C GLU A 386 -41.83 66.15 110.63
N ARG A 387 -42.87 66.19 109.78
CA ARG A 387 -43.67 67.41 109.50
C ARG A 387 -44.57 67.88 110.65
N LYS A 388 -44.91 67.03 111.62
CA LYS A 388 -45.73 67.42 112.79
C LYS A 388 -44.88 68.00 113.92
N ASN A 389 -43.60 67.65 114.01
CA ASN A 389 -42.69 68.11 115.05
C ASN A 389 -42.16 69.54 114.79
N GLU A 390 -41.98 69.92 113.52
CA GLU A 390 -41.50 71.26 113.13
C GLU A 390 -42.54 72.39 113.22
N LYS A 391 -43.85 72.07 113.11
CA LYS A 391 -44.93 73.09 113.07
C LYS A 391 -45.40 73.60 114.44
N LEU A 392 -45.13 72.90 115.54
CA LEU A 392 -45.52 73.35 116.89
C LEU A 392 -44.40 74.18 117.57
N GLN A 393 -43.15 74.03 117.12
CA GLN A 393 -42.02 74.81 117.63
C GLN A 393 -41.95 76.25 117.08
N THR A 394 -42.62 76.55 115.97
CA THR A 394 -42.72 77.92 115.41
C THR A 394 -43.83 78.76 116.07
N THR A 395 -44.90 78.14 116.56
CA THR A 395 -45.98 78.82 117.31
C THR A 395 -45.57 79.36 118.69
N VAL A 396 -44.40 78.96 119.20
CA VAL A 396 -43.85 79.43 120.48
C VAL A 396 -43.15 80.79 120.35
N HIS A 397 -42.74 81.22 119.15
CA HIS A 397 -41.84 82.38 119.04
C HIS A 397 -42.54 83.71 118.70
N GLU A 398 -43.69 83.73 118.01
CA GLU A 398 -44.28 84.98 117.50
C GLU A 398 -45.34 85.64 118.42
N LEU A 399 -45.77 85.00 119.51
CA LEU A 399 -46.69 85.62 120.50
C LEU A 399 -46.00 86.13 121.78
N HIS A 400 -44.69 85.90 121.94
CA HIS A 400 -43.94 86.29 123.14
C HIS A 400 -43.50 87.77 123.17
N GLU A 401 -43.52 88.52 122.07
CA GLU A 401 -42.87 89.85 122.06
C GLU A 401 -43.77 91.01 121.65
N THR A 402 -44.91 90.77 121.03
CA THR A 402 -45.60 91.89 120.35
C THR A 402 -46.27 92.88 121.29
N ILE A 403 -46.88 92.50 122.43
CA ILE A 403 -47.67 93.48 123.21
C ILE A 403 -47.50 93.32 124.73
N ALA A 404 -46.23 93.25 125.13
CA ALA A 404 -45.75 93.79 126.41
C ALA A 404 -45.54 95.34 126.36
N MET A 405 -45.82 95.97 125.22
CA MET A 405 -45.64 97.42 124.96
C MET A 405 -46.93 98.11 124.48
N ASN A 406 -48.10 97.65 124.93
CA ASN A 406 -49.29 98.50 124.97
C ASN A 406 -49.90 98.44 126.38
N ASP A 407 -49.06 98.58 127.38
CA ASP A 407 -48.68 99.91 127.88
C ASP A 407 -49.78 100.46 128.76
N ARG A 408 -49.60 100.42 130.08
CA ARG A 408 -48.70 101.33 130.83
C ARG A 408 -48.97 102.83 130.63
N THR A 409 -49.76 103.27 129.67
CA THR A 409 -50.02 104.70 129.42
C THR A 409 -51.52 105.03 129.44
N HIS A 410 -52.30 104.26 130.21
CA HIS A 410 -53.65 104.58 130.74
C HIS A 410 -53.89 103.99 132.17
N GLN A 411 -52.88 103.74 132.99
CA GLN A 411 -52.42 104.73 133.96
C GLN A 411 -53.26 106.02 134.09
N ILE A 412 -53.71 106.29 135.31
CA ILE A 412 -53.79 107.65 135.89
C ILE A 412 -55.07 108.46 135.57
N LYS A 413 -56.13 107.83 135.04
CA LYS A 413 -57.49 108.46 134.97
C LYS A 413 -58.66 107.62 135.53
N LEU A 414 -58.43 106.66 136.44
CA LEU A 414 -59.47 106.17 137.40
C LEU A 414 -58.95 105.61 138.75
N THR A 415 -57.74 105.99 139.13
CA THR A 415 -57.35 106.41 140.50
C THR A 415 -58.20 107.63 140.94
N SER A 416 -59.52 107.46 140.89
CA SER A 416 -60.56 108.28 141.54
C SER A 416 -61.78 107.43 141.94
N SER A 417 -61.80 106.13 141.61
CA SER A 417 -62.48 105.11 142.42
C SER A 417 -61.53 104.52 143.48
N ASP A 418 -60.28 105.00 143.48
CA ASP A 418 -59.39 105.07 144.64
C ASP A 418 -60.14 105.38 145.94
N ASP A 419 -59.67 104.74 146.99
CA ASP A 419 -59.65 105.34 148.32
C ASP A 419 -60.95 105.42 149.14
N GLU A 420 -62.16 105.27 148.60
CA GLU A 420 -63.38 105.29 149.46
C GLU A 420 -63.95 103.91 149.84
N ILE A 421 -63.53 102.78 149.22
CA ILE A 421 -63.80 101.44 149.79
C ILE A 421 -62.60 100.89 150.58
N GLN A 422 -61.37 101.37 150.33
CA GLN A 422 -60.14 100.75 150.81
C GLN A 422 -60.06 100.57 152.34
N ARG A 423 -60.48 101.52 153.18
CA ARG A 423 -60.04 101.53 154.59
C ARG A 423 -61.13 101.39 155.62
N LEU A 424 -62.40 101.32 155.19
CA LEU A 424 -63.56 101.34 156.08
C LEU A 424 -64.27 99.98 156.29
N LYS A 425 -63.69 98.82 155.88
CA LYS A 425 -64.13 97.48 156.39
C LYS A 425 -63.08 96.47 156.89
N LEU A 426 -61.77 96.76 156.94
CA LEU A 426 -60.70 95.95 157.60
C LEU A 426 -60.89 95.66 159.11
N LYS A 427 -62.09 95.77 159.68
CA LYS A 427 -62.29 95.61 161.12
C LYS A 427 -63.70 95.16 161.49
N HIS A 428 -64.53 94.80 160.48
CA HIS A 428 -65.97 94.59 160.65
C HIS A 428 -66.50 93.32 159.97
N LYS A 429 -65.81 92.16 160.08
CA LYS A 429 -66.50 90.92 160.50
C LYS A 429 -65.66 89.65 160.79
N GLU A 430 -64.63 89.78 161.63
CA GLU A 430 -64.49 88.83 162.76
C GLU A 430 -65.73 88.83 163.68
N ASP A 431 -66.62 89.81 163.50
CA ASP A 431 -67.99 89.82 163.99
C ASP A 431 -68.96 88.82 163.33
N LEU A 432 -68.68 87.96 162.34
CA LEU A 432 -69.67 86.91 162.03
C LEU A 432 -68.95 85.70 161.42
N LYS A 433 -68.72 84.53 162.00
CA LYS A 433 -69.27 83.88 163.19
C LYS A 433 -70.80 83.80 163.39
N ASP A 434 -71.69 84.58 162.71
CA ASP A 434 -73.17 84.37 162.78
C ASP A 434 -73.90 83.98 161.46
N HIS A 435 -73.24 83.68 160.33
CA HIS A 435 -73.96 83.15 159.13
C HIS A 435 -73.62 81.70 158.75
N GLU A 436 -72.87 81.00 159.60
CA GLU A 436 -72.70 79.55 159.63
C GLU A 436 -74.02 78.71 159.58
N LEU A 437 -75.26 79.26 159.53
CA LEU A 437 -76.50 78.50 159.82
C LEU A 437 -77.72 78.65 158.86
N VAL A 438 -77.68 79.42 157.75
CA VAL A 438 -78.91 79.73 156.96
C VAL A 438 -78.97 79.25 155.48
N ALA A 439 -77.89 79.10 154.70
CA ALA A 439 -78.01 78.78 153.26
C ALA A 439 -78.20 77.29 152.88
N ASN A 440 -78.26 76.41 153.88
CA ASN A 440 -78.84 75.07 153.74
C ASN A 440 -80.38 75.08 153.52
N ARG A 441 -81.00 76.15 152.99
CA ARG A 441 -82.47 76.24 152.72
C ARG A 441 -82.95 76.47 151.27
N ASP A 442 -82.14 76.95 150.30
CA ASP A 442 -82.71 77.42 149.01
C ASP A 442 -82.50 76.57 147.72
N ILE A 443 -81.40 75.82 147.47
CA ILE A 443 -81.27 75.06 146.19
C ILE A 443 -81.93 73.67 146.18
N GLN A 444 -82.66 73.34 147.26
CA GLN A 444 -83.73 72.34 147.19
C GLN A 444 -84.96 72.84 146.36
N ARG A 445 -85.00 74.11 145.88
CA ARG A 445 -86.10 74.67 145.03
C ARG A 445 -85.92 74.61 143.50
N LEU A 446 -84.72 74.44 142.91
CA LEU A 446 -84.55 74.52 141.43
C LEU A 446 -84.68 73.19 140.66
N LYS A 447 -84.89 72.07 141.36
CA LYS A 447 -85.22 70.79 140.71
C LYS A 447 -86.69 70.71 140.24
N GLU A 448 -87.56 71.70 140.49
CA GLU A 448 -89.00 71.66 140.16
C GLU A 448 -89.42 72.44 138.87
N ALA A 449 -88.51 72.98 138.02
CA ALA A 449 -88.89 73.92 136.93
C ALA A 449 -88.60 73.58 135.43
N HIS A 450 -87.76 72.61 135.01
CA HIS A 450 -87.48 72.38 133.55
C HIS A 450 -87.85 70.99 132.98
N THR A 451 -88.95 70.47 133.45
CA THR A 451 -89.82 69.49 132.78
C THR A 451 -90.85 70.19 131.85
N ALA A 452 -90.77 71.52 131.63
CA ALA A 452 -91.76 72.31 130.88
C ALA A 452 -91.44 72.61 129.38
N SER A 453 -90.28 72.19 128.83
CA SER A 453 -89.85 72.61 127.47
C SER A 453 -89.94 71.53 126.38
N GLU A 454 -90.56 70.39 126.66
CA GLU A 454 -90.71 69.26 125.72
C GLU A 454 -91.69 69.49 124.54
N GLN A 455 -92.44 70.60 124.43
CA GLN A 455 -93.69 70.59 123.63
C GLN A 455 -93.74 71.32 122.26
N THR A 456 -92.74 72.10 121.82
CA THR A 456 -92.99 73.14 120.78
C THR A 456 -92.44 72.92 119.35
N LEU A 457 -91.56 71.94 119.03
CA LEU A 457 -90.92 71.88 117.67
C LEU A 457 -91.39 70.76 116.71
N LYS A 458 -92.64 70.31 116.89
CA LYS A 458 -93.39 69.47 115.95
C LYS A 458 -94.04 70.24 114.77
N GLU A 459 -93.96 71.57 114.68
CA GLU A 459 -94.88 72.36 113.83
C GLU A 459 -94.38 72.77 112.43
N GLN A 460 -93.12 72.54 112.07
CA GLN A 460 -92.56 73.18 110.87
C GLN A 460 -92.23 72.21 109.72
N LEU A 461 -93.12 72.19 108.72
CA LEU A 461 -92.75 72.22 107.29
C LEU A 461 -92.62 70.86 106.60
N SER A 462 -93.71 70.17 106.25
CA SER A 462 -95.04 70.67 105.81
C SER A 462 -95.05 71.63 104.59
N LYS A 463 -93.91 72.07 104.04
CA LYS A 463 -93.92 73.02 102.89
C LYS A 463 -93.41 72.48 101.54
N LEU A 464 -92.61 71.42 101.47
CA LEU A 464 -91.97 71.02 100.21
C LEU A 464 -92.73 69.99 99.36
N GLU A 465 -93.89 69.55 99.83
CA GLU A 465 -94.94 68.85 99.08
C GLU A 465 -95.44 69.64 97.83
N ASN A 466 -95.16 70.95 97.70
CA ASN A 466 -95.76 71.84 96.70
C ASN A 466 -95.14 71.80 95.29
N ILE A 467 -93.98 71.16 95.06
CA ILE A 467 -93.29 71.21 93.74
C ILE A 467 -93.73 70.10 92.77
N ARG A 468 -94.46 69.09 93.28
CA ARG A 468 -95.18 68.01 92.56
C ARG A 468 -95.96 68.44 91.29
N ILE A 469 -96.35 69.70 91.15
CA ILE A 469 -97.46 70.12 90.28
C ILE A 469 -97.02 70.70 88.92
N THR A 470 -95.73 70.99 88.72
CA THR A 470 -95.39 72.00 87.71
C THR A 470 -95.39 71.53 86.25
N LEU A 471 -94.93 70.32 85.89
CA LEU A 471 -94.58 70.04 84.48
C LEU A 471 -95.24 68.83 83.80
N GLU A 472 -96.32 68.32 84.37
CA GLU A 472 -97.37 67.59 83.64
C GLU A 472 -98.02 68.41 82.47
N ARG A 473 -97.58 69.66 82.21
CA ARG A 473 -98.15 70.53 81.15
C ARG A 473 -97.58 70.32 79.75
N GLU A 474 -96.40 69.74 79.56
CA GLU A 474 -95.82 69.61 78.19
C GLU A 474 -96.33 68.39 77.39
N ILE A 475 -97.11 67.50 78.03
CA ILE A 475 -97.85 66.37 77.43
C ILE A 475 -98.36 66.62 76.01
N ASN A 476 -99.16 67.65 75.80
CA ASN A 476 -100.27 67.49 74.84
C ASN A 476 -99.94 67.92 73.41
N SER A 477 -98.71 68.37 73.12
CA SER A 477 -98.34 68.98 71.84
C SER A 477 -98.12 67.97 70.69
N LEU A 478 -97.40 66.86 70.92
CA LEU A 478 -96.90 66.01 69.82
C LEU A 478 -97.92 64.98 69.28
N LYS A 479 -99.09 64.87 69.90
CA LYS A 479 -100.18 63.97 69.48
C LYS A 479 -100.87 64.37 68.16
N SER A 480 -100.65 65.55 67.58
CA SER A 480 -101.43 66.04 66.42
C SER A 480 -100.89 65.67 65.03
N THR A 481 -99.61 65.31 64.88
CA THR A 481 -98.93 65.32 63.56
C THR A 481 -98.99 64.03 62.74
N SER A 482 -99.13 62.83 63.32
CA SER A 482 -98.95 61.58 62.54
C SER A 482 -100.23 60.99 61.94
N SER A 483 -101.40 61.52 62.29
CA SER A 483 -102.70 61.04 61.79
C SER A 483 -102.88 61.22 60.27
N THR A 484 -102.11 62.11 59.64
CA THR A 484 -102.23 62.49 58.22
C THR A 484 -101.59 61.51 57.22
N GLN A 485 -100.62 60.66 57.61
CA GLN A 485 -99.93 59.78 56.65
C GLN A 485 -100.69 58.51 56.26
N LYS A 486 -101.74 58.16 57.00
CA LYS A 486 -102.50 56.91 56.84
C LYS A 486 -103.38 56.89 55.57
N LEU A 487 -103.72 58.05 55.00
CA LEU A 487 -104.66 58.21 53.89
C LEU A 487 -104.05 57.93 52.49
N HIS A 488 -102.73 57.86 52.34
CA HIS A 488 -102.08 57.79 51.01
C HIS A 488 -101.86 56.36 50.47
N HIS A 489 -101.77 55.33 51.33
CA HIS A 489 -101.40 53.98 50.88
C HIS A 489 -102.54 53.14 50.30
N ASP A 490 -103.80 53.51 50.54
CA ASP A 490 -104.95 52.73 50.06
C ASP A 490 -105.21 52.90 48.54
N GLU A 491 -104.68 53.95 47.89
CA GLU A 491 -104.89 54.17 46.44
C GLU A 491 -104.09 53.21 45.53
N LEU A 492 -102.97 52.62 45.99
CA LEU A 492 -102.11 51.76 45.15
C LEU A 492 -102.58 50.30 45.04
N LEU A 493 -103.45 49.85 45.95
CA LEU A 493 -103.95 48.48 46.00
C LEU A 493 -104.85 48.09 44.81
N GLN A 494 -105.34 49.06 44.02
CA GLN A 494 -106.29 48.81 42.94
C GLN A 494 -105.67 48.52 41.57
N GLN A 495 -104.40 48.84 41.32
CA GLN A 495 -103.87 48.82 39.95
C GLN A 495 -103.38 47.46 39.42
N GLU A 496 -102.89 46.49 40.23
CA GLU A 496 -102.27 45.25 39.68
C GLU A 496 -102.98 43.91 39.93
N LYS A 497 -104.18 43.93 40.53
CA LYS A 497 -105.07 42.75 40.54
C LYS A 497 -105.61 42.38 39.14
N ILE A 498 -105.44 43.24 38.14
CA ILE A 498 -106.07 43.11 36.83
C ILE A 498 -105.14 42.47 35.81
N ARG A 499 -103.83 42.50 36.05
CA ARG A 499 -102.88 41.95 35.09
C ARG A 499 -102.65 40.47 35.37
N ILE A 500 -103.58 39.70 34.82
CA ILE A 500 -103.20 38.59 33.95
C ILE A 500 -102.67 37.39 34.76
N LYS A 501 -103.51 36.52 35.34
CA LYS A 501 -104.85 36.04 34.95
C LYS A 501 -104.96 35.43 33.55
N ASN A 502 -104.28 35.94 32.53
CA ASN A 502 -104.68 35.59 31.17
C ASN A 502 -103.77 34.60 30.48
N ASP A 503 -102.50 34.51 30.86
CA ASP A 503 -101.58 33.82 29.98
C ASP A 503 -100.73 32.87 30.82
N GLU A 504 -100.73 31.56 30.65
CA GLU A 504 -101.21 30.75 29.53
C GLU A 504 -100.92 29.30 29.98
N GLU A 505 -101.58 28.75 31.01
CA GLU A 505 -102.82 27.97 30.93
C GLU A 505 -103.10 27.19 29.62
N LYS A 506 -102.30 27.34 28.57
CA LYS A 506 -102.80 27.09 27.23
C LYS A 506 -101.83 26.47 26.26
N LYS A 507 -100.53 26.37 26.58
CA LYS A 507 -99.63 25.76 25.61
C LYS A 507 -98.66 24.79 26.24
N GLN A 508 -98.55 23.63 25.60
CA GLN A 508 -97.55 22.60 25.83
C GLN A 508 -97.75 21.63 26.99
N GLN A 509 -98.98 21.62 27.53
CA GLN A 509 -99.81 20.41 27.63
C GLN A 509 -99.92 19.65 26.29
N GLU A 510 -99.69 20.29 25.14
CA GLU A 510 -100.09 19.76 23.82
C GLU A 510 -98.97 19.11 22.97
N LEU A 511 -97.70 19.07 23.41
CA LEU A 511 -96.62 18.33 22.71
C LEU A 511 -96.11 17.10 23.49
N GLU A 512 -96.71 16.83 24.64
CA GLU A 512 -96.77 15.53 25.33
C GLU A 512 -97.13 14.41 24.35
N ASP A 513 -98.03 14.70 23.44
CA ASP A 513 -98.67 13.62 22.71
C ASP A 513 -98.08 13.39 21.34
N ARG A 514 -97.37 14.35 20.73
CA ARG A 514 -96.80 14.12 19.41
C ARG A 514 -95.44 13.45 19.47
N LEU A 515 -95.44 12.27 20.04
CA LEU A 515 -95.90 11.08 19.32
C LEU A 515 -94.58 10.46 18.91
N ARG A 516 -94.22 9.34 19.53
CA ARG A 516 -94.99 8.10 19.36
C ARG A 516 -95.22 7.72 17.88
N THR A 517 -95.05 8.62 16.91
CA THR A 517 -95.28 8.37 15.49
C THR A 517 -94.03 8.00 14.74
N LEU A 518 -92.81 8.37 15.15
CA LEU A 518 -91.62 8.00 14.35
C LEU A 518 -90.64 7.06 15.07
N THR A 519 -91.19 6.37 16.08
CA THR A 519 -91.16 4.91 16.25
C THR A 519 -91.53 4.11 14.97
N SER A 520 -91.88 4.77 13.87
CA SER A 520 -92.34 4.20 12.60
C SER A 520 -91.31 4.28 11.46
N LEU A 521 -90.04 4.63 11.70
CA LEU A 521 -88.97 4.61 10.70
C LEU A 521 -87.62 4.10 11.26
N LYS A 522 -87.50 3.19 12.26
CA LYS A 522 -87.95 1.78 12.31
C LYS A 522 -87.97 1.04 10.97
N ASP A 523 -88.59 1.62 9.95
CA ASP A 523 -89.03 0.86 8.79
C ASP A 523 -88.22 1.11 7.51
N GLU A 524 -87.09 1.82 7.56
CA GLU A 524 -86.13 1.87 6.43
C GLU A 524 -84.68 1.71 6.93
N LEU A 525 -84.18 0.54 7.32
CA LEU A 525 -84.44 -0.79 6.78
C LEU A 525 -84.06 -0.94 5.30
N GLU A 526 -83.72 0.12 4.57
CA GLU A 526 -83.80 -0.01 3.11
C GLU A 526 -82.75 0.73 2.31
N VAL A 527 -81.67 1.23 2.94
CA VAL A 527 -80.60 1.84 2.17
C VAL A 527 -79.22 1.30 2.55
N ILE A 528 -78.94 0.04 2.20
CA ILE A 528 -78.11 -0.17 1.01
C ILE A 528 -76.64 0.19 1.34
N ILE A 529 -75.82 -0.81 1.66
CA ILE A 529 -75.00 -1.50 0.64
C ILE A 529 -74.02 -0.48 0.02
N ILE A 530 -72.69 -0.72 0.13
CA ILE A 530 -71.51 0.00 -0.48
C ILE A 530 -70.59 0.56 0.64
N ARG A 531 -69.32 0.17 0.89
CA ARG A 531 -68.24 -0.52 0.15
C ARG A 531 -67.15 -0.91 1.18
N GLU A 532 -66.82 -2.19 1.37
CA GLU A 532 -65.80 -3.02 0.66
C GLU A 532 -64.32 -2.87 1.11
N ILE A 533 -63.79 -3.98 1.63
CA ILE A 533 -62.40 -4.47 1.75
C ILE A 533 -62.42 -5.87 1.07
N PRO A 534 -61.34 -6.53 0.56
CA PRO A 534 -60.00 -6.16 0.04
C PRO A 534 -59.67 -6.82 -1.34
N GLY A 535 -58.47 -6.58 -1.90
CA GLY A 535 -57.94 -7.38 -3.04
C GLY A 535 -56.41 -7.52 -3.06
N GLN A 536 -55.93 -8.77 -3.14
CA GLN A 536 -54.55 -9.28 -3.13
C GLN A 536 -53.79 -9.19 -4.48
N ALA A 537 -52.46 -9.33 -4.45
CA ALA A 537 -51.59 -10.14 -5.36
C ALA A 537 -50.09 -9.84 -5.03
N ILE A 538 -49.20 -10.74 -4.60
CA ILE A 538 -48.61 -11.99 -5.16
C ILE A 538 -47.67 -11.77 -6.37
N ARG A 539 -46.47 -12.37 -6.28
CA ARG A 539 -45.31 -12.52 -7.22
C ARG A 539 -44.13 -11.59 -6.85
N GLN A 540 -42.91 -12.04 -6.58
CA GLN A 540 -42.19 -13.31 -6.74
C GLN A 540 -41.20 -13.47 -5.58
#